data_AF-A0A2T2UP77-F1
#
_entry.id   AF-A0A2T2UP77-F1
#
_cell.length_a   1.000
_cell.length_b   1.000
_cell.length_c   1.000
_cell.angle_alpha   90.00
_cell.angle_beta   90.00
_cell.angle_gamma   90.00
#
_symmetry.space_group_name_H-M   'P 1'
#
loop_
_entity.id
_entity.type
_entity.pdbx_description
1 polymer ?
#
loop_
_entity_poly.entity_id
_entity_poly.type
_entity_poly.pdbx_seq_one_letter_code
_entity_poly.pdbx_strand_id
1 'polypeptide(L)'
;MTQRDVARELDVSHGSIYRHFSSKAALRDAVTRRWLERVEQPLAGISRRDGPAGERLREWITTLIAVKRDKRRQDPEMFATYYQLAEDATVIVQDHVDELLAQLTAIVHDGVEQGVFAVSDPASGARAVFDATTRFHHPALANEWDDAAIDDHFEAVWALVQTGLRAD
;
A
#
# COMPACT_ATOMS: atom_id res chain seq x y z
N MET A 1 2.90 -20.20 8.04
CA MET A 1 4.18 -19.88 7.36
C MET A 1 5.13 -21.07 7.38
N THR A 2 5.45 -21.64 6.22
CA THR A 2 6.47 -22.69 6.07
C THR A 2 7.86 -22.10 5.78
N GLN A 3 8.92 -22.91 5.88
CA GLN A 3 10.28 -22.47 5.50
C GLN A 3 10.39 -22.13 4.00
N ARG A 4 9.57 -22.76 3.15
CA ARG A 4 9.51 -22.46 1.71
C ARG A 4 8.86 -21.09 1.46
N ASP A 5 7.86 -20.72 2.27
CA ASP A 5 7.23 -19.40 2.20
C ASP A 5 8.21 -18.30 2.59
N VAL A 6 9.00 -18.52 3.63
CA VAL A 6 10.07 -17.61 4.04
C VAL A 6 11.12 -17.45 2.93
N ALA A 7 11.56 -18.55 2.31
CA ALA A 7 12.53 -18.52 1.22
C ALA A 7 12.00 -17.75 0.00
N ARG A 8 10.73 -18.00 -0.37
CA ARG A 8 10.02 -17.29 -1.45
C ARG A 8 9.89 -15.79 -1.17
N GLU A 9 9.58 -15.41 0.07
CA GLU A 9 9.44 -14.00 0.41
C GLU A 9 10.78 -13.28 0.34
N LEU A 10 11.81 -13.84 0.97
CA LEU A 10 13.14 -13.26 1.05
C LEU A 10 13.96 -13.38 -0.25
N ASP A 11 13.45 -14.11 -1.26
CA ASP A 11 14.19 -14.44 -2.49
C ASP A 11 15.54 -15.13 -2.20
N VAL A 12 15.55 -16.05 -1.24
CA VAL A 12 16.75 -16.79 -0.80
C VAL A 12 16.55 -18.29 -0.90
N SER A 13 17.65 -19.03 -1.05
CA SER A 13 17.63 -20.48 -0.98
C SER A 13 17.28 -20.98 0.43
N HIS A 14 16.55 -22.10 0.52
CA HIS A 14 16.14 -22.73 1.78
C HIS A 14 17.31 -22.95 2.77
N GLY A 15 18.51 -23.24 2.27
CA GLY A 15 19.70 -23.53 3.08
C GLY A 15 20.50 -22.30 3.58
N SER A 16 20.13 -21.07 3.19
CA SER A 16 20.82 -19.85 3.62
C SER A 16 20.06 -19.08 4.71
N ILE A 17 18.75 -19.33 4.88
CA ILE A 17 17.88 -18.60 5.83
C ILE A 17 18.49 -18.58 7.24
N TYR A 18 18.85 -19.73 7.81
CA TYR A 18 19.32 -19.81 9.20
C TYR A 18 20.72 -19.22 9.45
N ARG A 19 21.47 -18.86 8.40
CA ARG A 19 22.78 -18.20 8.52
C ARG A 19 22.69 -16.68 8.50
N HIS A 20 21.65 -16.11 7.89
CA HIS A 20 21.49 -14.66 7.75
C HIS A 20 20.73 -14.01 8.90
N PHE A 21 19.94 -14.77 9.66
CA PHE A 21 19.08 -14.21 10.72
C PHE A 21 19.49 -14.72 12.10
N SER A 22 19.75 -13.77 13.00
CA SER A 22 20.19 -14.02 14.38
C SER A 22 19.10 -14.60 15.28
N SER A 23 17.83 -14.51 14.88
CA SER A 23 16.69 -15.05 15.63
C SER A 23 15.45 -15.27 14.75
N LYS A 24 14.45 -16.00 15.28
CA LYS A 24 13.13 -16.13 14.64
C LYS A 24 12.40 -14.78 14.52
N ALA A 25 12.63 -13.85 15.44
CA ALA A 25 12.06 -12.51 15.37
C ALA A 25 12.69 -11.72 14.21
N ALA A 26 14.02 -11.71 14.11
CA ALA A 26 14.73 -11.06 13.00
C ALA A 26 14.32 -11.63 11.63
N LEU A 27 14.04 -12.93 11.56
CA LEU A 27 13.51 -13.55 10.35
C LEU A 27 12.10 -13.07 10.00
N ARG A 28 11.20 -12.98 11.00
CA ARG A 28 9.83 -12.47 10.80
C ARG A 28 9.85 -11.03 10.34
N ASP A 29 10.64 -10.17 10.98
CA ASP A 29 10.80 -8.76 10.61
C ASP A 29 11.27 -8.60 9.16
N ALA A 30 12.27 -9.38 8.75
CA ALA A 30 12.77 -9.35 7.39
C ALA A 30 11.73 -9.81 6.36
N VAL A 31 10.96 -10.84 6.70
CA VAL A 31 9.86 -11.35 5.86
C VAL A 31 8.73 -10.30 5.75
N THR A 32 8.33 -9.68 6.86
CA THR A 32 7.33 -8.61 6.89
C THR A 32 7.77 -7.41 6.05
N ARG A 33 9.01 -6.92 6.25
CA ARG A 33 9.56 -5.81 5.47
C ARG A 33 9.55 -6.11 3.99
N ARG A 34 10.03 -7.29 3.59
CA ARG A 34 10.08 -7.68 2.19
C ARG A 34 8.70 -7.79 1.54
N TRP A 35 7.70 -8.26 2.29
CA TRP A 35 6.33 -8.30 1.82
C TRP A 35 5.76 -6.90 1.60
N LEU A 36 6.02 -5.95 2.51
CA LEU A 36 5.59 -4.54 2.41
C LEU A 36 6.32 -3.79 1.29
N GLU A 37 7.64 -4.00 1.12
CA GLU A 37 8.42 -3.45 0.01
C GLU A 37 7.83 -3.83 -1.36
N ARG A 38 7.35 -5.07 -1.49
CA ARG A 38 6.70 -5.54 -2.73
C ARG A 38 5.33 -4.90 -2.98
N VAL A 39 4.71 -4.33 -1.96
CA VAL A 39 3.51 -3.49 -2.11
C VAL A 39 3.91 -2.08 -2.55
N GLU A 40 4.98 -1.52 -1.97
CA GLU A 40 5.46 -0.16 -2.24
C GLU A 40 6.12 0.02 -3.62
N GLN A 41 6.89 -0.95 -4.09
CA GLN A 41 7.68 -0.81 -5.33
C GLN A 41 6.88 -0.38 -6.57
N PRO A 42 5.74 -0.99 -6.93
CA PRO A 42 4.97 -0.53 -8.09
C PRO A 42 4.43 0.90 -7.90
N LEU A 43 4.15 1.29 -6.66
CA LEU A 43 3.61 2.60 -6.29
C LEU A 43 4.67 3.71 -6.40
N ALA A 44 5.91 3.40 -6.03
CA ALA A 44 7.05 4.31 -6.15
C ALA A 44 7.32 4.71 -7.61
N GLY A 45 7.07 3.82 -8.57
CA GLY A 45 7.17 4.14 -10.00
C GLY A 45 6.12 5.16 -10.44
N ILE A 46 4.88 4.99 -9.97
CA ILE A 46 3.76 5.90 -10.28
C ILE A 46 3.95 7.27 -9.62
N SER A 47 4.47 7.31 -8.38
CA SER A 47 4.68 8.58 -7.68
C SER A 47 5.80 9.42 -8.27
N ARG A 48 6.78 8.82 -8.95
CA ARG A 48 7.94 9.53 -9.53
C ARG A 48 7.83 9.85 -11.02
N ARG A 49 6.84 9.30 -11.72
CA ARG A 49 6.71 9.50 -13.18
C ARG A 49 6.18 10.90 -13.49
N ASP A 50 6.59 11.45 -14.62
CA ASP A 50 5.99 12.68 -15.14
C ASP A 50 4.55 12.44 -15.62
N GLY A 51 3.75 13.50 -15.65
CA GLY A 51 2.40 13.50 -16.21
C GLY A 51 1.35 14.14 -15.29
N PRO A 52 0.07 14.06 -15.69
CA PRO A 52 -1.03 14.67 -14.95
C PRO A 52 -1.15 14.07 -13.54
N ALA A 53 -1.04 14.92 -12.51
CA ALA A 53 -1.08 14.48 -11.11
C ALA A 53 -2.39 13.79 -10.74
N GLY A 54 -3.52 14.25 -11.30
CA GLY A 54 -4.84 13.64 -11.12
C GLY A 54 -4.91 12.18 -11.59
N GLU A 55 -4.30 11.88 -12.75
CA GLU A 55 -4.24 10.52 -13.28
C GLU A 55 -3.31 9.64 -12.45
N ARG A 56 -2.12 10.17 -12.09
CA ARG A 56 -1.17 9.49 -11.20
C ARG A 56 -1.78 9.14 -9.86
N LEU A 57 -2.54 10.05 -9.25
CA LEU A 57 -3.17 9.81 -7.94
C LEU A 57 -4.19 8.67 -8.01
N ARG A 58 -5.03 8.65 -9.05
CA ARG A 58 -6.00 7.56 -9.26
C ARG A 58 -5.28 6.24 -9.52
N GLU A 59 -4.27 6.24 -10.38
CA GLU A 59 -3.49 5.05 -10.69
C GLU A 59 -2.79 4.50 -9.45
N TRP A 60 -2.21 5.37 -8.62
CA TRP A 60 -1.52 4.97 -7.39
C TRP A 60 -2.49 4.27 -6.43
N ILE A 61 -3.66 4.85 -6.18
CA ILE A 61 -4.67 4.28 -5.26
C ILE A 61 -5.22 2.95 -5.80
N THR A 62 -5.57 2.91 -7.08
CA THR A 62 -6.10 1.68 -7.71
C THR A 62 -5.04 0.58 -7.77
N THR A 63 -3.77 0.93 -7.95
CA THR A 63 -2.64 -0.02 -7.89
C THR A 63 -2.44 -0.57 -6.48
N LEU A 64 -2.53 0.28 -5.44
CA LEU A 64 -2.42 -0.17 -4.04
C LEU A 64 -3.53 -1.18 -3.71
N ILE A 65 -4.76 -0.90 -4.14
CA ILE A 65 -5.92 -1.79 -3.99
C ILE A 65 -5.65 -3.12 -4.72
N ALA A 66 -5.29 -3.05 -6.01
CA ALA A 66 -5.08 -4.23 -6.85
C ALA A 66 -3.97 -5.14 -6.29
N VAL A 67 -2.82 -4.58 -5.93
CA VAL A 67 -1.67 -5.34 -5.40
C VAL A 67 -2.05 -6.11 -4.13
N LYS A 68 -2.79 -5.47 -3.20
CA LYS A 68 -3.20 -6.13 -1.96
C LYS A 68 -4.28 -7.18 -2.17
N ARG A 69 -5.28 -6.90 -3.02
CA ARG A 69 -6.33 -7.86 -3.38
C ARG A 69 -5.77 -9.06 -4.13
N ASP A 70 -4.82 -8.84 -5.03
CA ASP A 70 -4.14 -9.91 -5.77
C ASP A 70 -3.31 -10.81 -4.84
N LYS A 71 -2.56 -10.22 -3.90
CA LYS A 71 -1.84 -11.00 -2.88
C LYS A 71 -2.79 -11.88 -2.06
N ARG A 72 -3.95 -11.35 -1.65
CA ARG A 72 -4.98 -12.13 -0.95
C ARG A 72 -5.55 -13.23 -1.84
N ARG A 73 -5.91 -12.92 -3.08
CA ARG A 73 -6.54 -13.88 -4.01
C ARG A 73 -5.60 -15.03 -4.38
N GLN A 74 -4.32 -14.74 -4.57
CA GLN A 74 -3.31 -15.73 -4.96
C GLN A 74 -3.00 -16.71 -3.82
N ASP A 75 -2.95 -16.23 -2.58
CA ASP A 75 -2.58 -17.05 -1.41
C ASP A 75 -3.25 -16.48 -0.14
N PRO A 76 -4.53 -16.79 0.13
CA PRO A 76 -5.28 -16.23 1.26
C PRO A 76 -4.67 -16.56 2.63
N GLU A 77 -4.17 -17.79 2.80
CA GLU A 77 -3.54 -18.24 4.05
C GLU A 77 -2.23 -17.48 4.31
N MET A 78 -1.43 -17.29 3.27
CA MET A 78 -0.20 -16.50 3.35
C MET A 78 -0.50 -15.02 3.62
N PHE A 79 -1.49 -14.43 2.95
CA PHE A 79 -1.91 -13.06 3.18
C PHE A 79 -2.33 -12.84 4.64
N ALA A 80 -3.15 -13.73 5.20
CA ALA A 80 -3.54 -13.69 6.61
C ALA A 80 -2.34 -13.82 7.55
N THR A 81 -1.37 -14.68 7.20
CA THR A 81 -0.15 -14.86 7.99
C THR A 81 0.72 -13.59 7.98
N TYR A 82 0.94 -12.97 6.82
CA TYR A 82 1.72 -11.72 6.74
C TYR A 82 1.02 -10.57 7.44
N TYR A 83 -0.30 -10.50 7.34
CA TYR A 83 -1.07 -9.53 8.09
C TYR A 83 -0.85 -9.66 9.61
N GLN A 84 -0.94 -10.87 10.16
CA GLN A 84 -0.66 -11.12 11.58
C GLN A 84 0.78 -10.73 11.97
N LEU A 85 1.76 -11.06 11.12
CA LEU A 85 3.15 -10.67 11.38
C LEU A 85 3.35 -9.15 11.31
N ALA A 86 2.58 -8.44 10.49
CA ALA A 86 2.61 -7.00 10.40
C ALA A 86 1.97 -6.35 11.64
N GLU A 87 0.87 -6.89 12.16
CA GLU A 87 0.25 -6.41 13.40
C GLU A 87 1.22 -6.44 14.60
N ASP A 88 2.05 -7.48 14.68
CA ASP A 88 3.09 -7.62 15.72
C ASP A 88 4.31 -6.69 15.50
N ALA A 89 4.52 -6.20 14.28
CA ALA A 89 5.71 -5.44 13.86
C ALA A 89 5.43 -3.95 13.69
N THR A 90 4.91 -3.30 14.74
CA THR A 90 4.37 -1.92 14.68
C THR A 90 5.31 -0.89 14.05
N VAL A 91 6.63 -0.94 14.34
CA VAL A 91 7.60 0.00 13.76
C VAL A 91 7.73 -0.20 12.24
N ILE A 92 7.79 -1.45 11.77
CA ILE A 92 7.91 -1.77 10.34
C ILE A 92 6.65 -1.34 9.59
N VAL A 93 5.48 -1.53 10.19
CA VAL A 93 4.21 -1.07 9.61
C VAL A 93 4.13 0.46 9.58
N GLN A 94 4.62 1.14 10.62
CA GLN A 94 4.68 2.60 10.62
C GLN A 94 5.58 3.12 9.49
N ASP A 95 6.79 2.55 9.33
CA ASP A 95 7.70 2.90 8.24
C ASP A 95 7.03 2.71 6.86
N HIS A 96 6.29 1.60 6.68
CA HIS A 96 5.51 1.34 5.46
C HIS A 96 4.44 2.40 5.20
N VAL A 97 3.65 2.76 6.22
CA VAL A 97 2.60 3.78 6.09
C VAL A 97 3.22 5.16 5.80
N ASP A 98 4.34 5.48 6.42
CA ASP A 98 5.06 6.74 6.18
C ASP A 98 5.58 6.82 4.75
N GLU A 99 6.12 5.72 4.20
CA GLU A 99 6.54 5.65 2.79
C GLU A 99 5.34 5.82 1.82
N LEU A 100 4.21 5.17 2.10
CA LEU A 100 2.99 5.34 1.29
C LEU A 100 2.49 6.79 1.31
N LEU A 101 2.48 7.42 2.49
CA LEU A 101 2.08 8.82 2.64
C LEU A 101 3.07 9.78 1.97
N ALA A 102 4.37 9.51 2.02
CA ALA A 102 5.39 10.30 1.34
C ALA A 102 5.17 10.27 -0.19
N GLN A 103 4.88 9.10 -0.76
CA GLN A 103 4.58 8.96 -2.18
C GLN A 103 3.30 9.70 -2.59
N LEU A 104 2.23 9.59 -1.81
CA LEU A 104 0.99 10.34 -2.06
C LEU A 104 1.22 11.85 -1.93
N THR A 105 1.99 12.29 -0.92
CA THR A 105 2.32 13.71 -0.71
C THR A 105 3.03 14.29 -1.92
N ALA A 106 3.96 13.55 -2.53
CA ALA A 106 4.63 13.98 -3.76
C ALA A 106 3.63 14.17 -4.92
N ILE A 107 2.69 13.24 -5.12
CA ILE A 107 1.67 13.37 -6.17
C ILE A 107 0.74 14.57 -5.90
N VAL A 108 0.32 14.76 -4.66
CA VAL A 108 -0.55 15.90 -4.29
C VAL A 108 0.19 17.22 -4.47
N HIS A 109 1.45 17.30 -4.07
CA HIS A 109 2.30 18.46 -4.29
C HIS A 109 2.41 18.80 -5.78
N ASP A 110 2.73 17.83 -6.63
CA ASP A 110 2.81 18.03 -8.08
C ASP A 110 1.49 18.54 -8.64
N GLY A 111 0.35 18.06 -8.13
CA GLY A 111 -0.96 18.54 -8.60
C GLY A 111 -1.31 19.96 -8.13
N VAL A 112 -0.80 20.40 -6.99
CA VAL A 112 -0.86 21.80 -6.56
C VAL A 112 0.01 22.67 -7.48
N GLU A 113 1.23 22.24 -7.79
CA GLU A 113 2.13 22.96 -8.73
C GLU A 113 1.55 23.03 -10.15
N GLN A 114 0.88 21.97 -10.60
CA GLN A 114 0.16 21.93 -11.88
C GLN A 114 -1.14 22.76 -11.87
N GLY A 115 -1.57 23.27 -10.71
CA GLY A 115 -2.82 24.01 -10.56
C GLY A 115 -4.08 23.17 -10.74
N VAL A 116 -3.98 21.84 -10.65
CA VAL A 116 -5.12 20.92 -10.78
C VAL A 116 -5.72 20.55 -9.42
N PHE A 117 -4.97 20.74 -8.33
CA PHE A 117 -5.44 20.53 -6.97
C PHE A 117 -5.45 21.82 -6.14
N ALA A 118 -6.52 22.04 -5.37
CA ALA A 118 -6.67 23.14 -4.41
C ALA A 118 -6.49 22.63 -2.97
N VAL A 119 -5.27 22.17 -2.66
CA VAL A 119 -4.88 21.68 -1.33
C VAL A 119 -3.84 22.62 -0.74
N SER A 120 -4.12 23.17 0.44
CA SER A 120 -3.20 24.11 1.12
C SER A 120 -1.98 23.45 1.74
N ASP A 121 -2.14 22.23 2.27
CA ASP A 121 -1.07 21.38 2.80
C ASP A 121 -1.09 20.01 2.10
N PRO A 122 -0.15 19.75 1.17
CA PRO A 122 -0.09 18.49 0.44
C PRO A 122 -0.02 17.24 1.33
N ALA A 123 0.63 17.32 2.49
CA ALA A 123 0.75 16.19 3.41
C ALA A 123 -0.61 15.86 4.05
N SER A 124 -1.33 16.88 4.53
CA SER A 124 -2.70 16.72 5.02
C SER A 124 -3.65 16.19 3.94
N GLY A 125 -3.53 16.68 2.69
CA GLY A 125 -4.31 16.19 1.56
C GLY A 125 -4.05 14.72 1.26
N ALA A 126 -2.78 14.31 1.21
CA ALA A 126 -2.38 12.92 1.01
C ALA A 126 -2.92 12.00 2.10
N ARG A 127 -2.82 12.42 3.37
CA ARG A 127 -3.40 11.68 4.49
C ARG A 127 -4.91 11.52 4.39
N ALA A 128 -5.62 12.60 4.03
CA ALA A 128 -7.07 12.56 3.86
C ALA A 128 -7.50 11.59 2.73
N VAL A 129 -6.79 11.59 1.59
CA VAL A 129 -7.04 10.63 0.50
C VAL A 129 -6.82 9.20 0.99
N PHE A 130 -5.68 8.94 1.64
CA PHE A 130 -5.34 7.61 2.17
C PHE A 130 -6.40 7.10 3.16
N ASP A 131 -6.78 7.94 4.12
CA ASP A 131 -7.78 7.60 5.13
C ASP A 131 -9.15 7.35 4.50
N ALA A 132 -9.58 8.20 3.55
CA ALA A 132 -10.85 8.04 2.84
C ALA A 132 -10.94 6.73 2.03
N THR A 133 -9.80 6.20 1.55
CA THR A 133 -9.75 4.98 0.77
C THR A 133 -9.42 3.72 1.58
N THR A 134 -9.23 3.83 2.90
CA THR A 134 -8.81 2.74 3.81
C THR A 134 -9.59 1.45 3.58
N ARG A 135 -10.93 1.53 3.41
CA ARG A 135 -11.80 0.37 3.21
C ARG A 135 -11.36 -0.53 2.06
N PHE A 136 -10.77 0.04 1.03
CA PHE A 136 -10.49 -0.65 -0.22
C PHE A 136 -9.11 -1.33 -0.24
N HIS A 137 -8.22 -0.99 0.70
CA HIS A 137 -6.83 -1.49 0.71
C HIS A 137 -6.27 -1.86 2.10
N HIS A 138 -6.96 -1.56 3.19
CA HIS A 138 -6.45 -1.90 4.52
C HIS A 138 -6.65 -3.39 4.82
N PRO A 139 -5.59 -4.18 5.12
CA PRO A 139 -5.71 -5.63 5.31
C PRO A 139 -6.70 -6.06 6.41
N ALA A 140 -6.90 -5.27 7.46
CA ALA A 140 -7.93 -5.54 8.49
C ALA A 140 -9.36 -5.60 7.92
N LEU A 141 -9.60 -4.96 6.77
CA LEU A 141 -10.89 -4.90 6.07
C LEU A 141 -10.95 -5.87 4.89
N ALA A 142 -9.99 -6.79 4.79
CA ALA A 142 -9.85 -7.71 3.65
C ALA A 142 -11.06 -8.65 3.44
N ASN A 143 -11.83 -8.92 4.49
CA ASN A 143 -13.06 -9.72 4.39
C ASN A 143 -14.19 -8.98 3.64
N GLU A 144 -14.13 -7.65 3.54
CA GLU A 144 -15.10 -6.85 2.80
C GLU A 144 -14.78 -6.75 1.30
N TRP A 145 -13.56 -7.13 0.88
CA TRP A 145 -13.12 -6.93 -0.51
C TRP A 145 -13.81 -7.86 -1.52
N ASP A 146 -14.49 -8.91 -1.06
CA ASP A 146 -15.26 -9.81 -1.92
C ASP A 146 -16.73 -9.38 -2.08
N ASP A 147 -17.14 -8.27 -1.45
CA ASP A 147 -18.47 -7.68 -1.64
C ASP A 147 -18.65 -7.28 -3.11
N ALA A 148 -19.72 -7.74 -3.75
CA ALA A 148 -20.00 -7.46 -5.16
C ALA A 148 -20.11 -5.96 -5.49
N ALA A 149 -20.45 -5.13 -4.50
CA ALA A 149 -20.56 -3.67 -4.63
C ALA A 149 -19.28 -2.93 -4.22
N ILE A 150 -18.18 -3.61 -3.86
CA ILE A 150 -16.97 -2.95 -3.33
C ILE A 150 -16.37 -1.92 -4.31
N ASP A 151 -16.42 -2.22 -5.61
CA ASP A 151 -15.86 -1.34 -6.64
C ASP A 151 -16.80 -0.16 -6.93
N ASP A 152 -18.12 -0.36 -6.92
CA ASP A 152 -19.09 0.73 -7.03
C ASP A 152 -18.96 1.70 -5.84
N HIS A 153 -18.75 1.17 -4.63
CA HIS A 153 -18.48 1.99 -3.45
C HIS A 153 -17.15 2.75 -3.56
N PHE A 154 -16.12 2.13 -4.13
CA PHE A 154 -14.85 2.82 -4.39
C PHE A 154 -15.05 3.98 -5.36
N GLU A 155 -15.75 3.79 -6.47
CA GLU A 155 -15.99 4.86 -7.43
C GLU A 155 -16.80 6.01 -6.83
N ALA A 156 -17.80 5.72 -5.99
CA ALA A 156 -18.56 6.74 -5.29
C ALA A 156 -17.68 7.58 -4.35
N VAL A 157 -16.83 6.94 -3.54
CA VAL A 157 -15.88 7.63 -2.65
C VAL A 157 -14.86 8.41 -3.47
N TRP A 158 -14.32 7.80 -4.52
CA TRP A 158 -13.32 8.43 -5.38
C TRP A 158 -13.87 9.68 -6.08
N ALA A 159 -15.11 9.65 -6.55
CA ALA A 159 -15.75 10.82 -7.17
C ALA A 159 -15.82 12.01 -6.19
N LEU A 160 -16.12 11.76 -4.90
CA LEU A 160 -16.12 12.78 -3.86
C LEU A 160 -14.71 13.29 -3.57
N VAL A 161 -13.74 12.38 -3.41
CA VAL A 161 -12.33 12.74 -3.19
C VAL A 161 -11.79 13.59 -4.33
N GLN A 162 -12.01 13.17 -5.58
CA GLN A 162 -11.57 13.89 -6.77
C GLN A 162 -12.22 15.28 -6.85
N THR A 163 -13.51 15.39 -6.53
CA THR A 163 -14.21 16.67 -6.51
C THR A 163 -13.64 17.59 -5.43
N GLY A 164 -13.39 17.07 -4.23
CA GLY A 164 -12.83 17.84 -3.10
C GLY A 164 -11.38 18.28 -3.30
N LEU A 165 -10.63 17.62 -4.18
CA LEU A 165 -9.24 17.99 -4.49
C LEU A 165 -9.14 19.06 -5.57
N ARG A 166 -10.10 19.20 -6.49
CA ARG A 166 -9.97 20.03 -7.69
C ARG A 166 -9.80 21.52 -7.36
N ALA A 167 -8.95 22.20 -8.13
CA ALA A 167 -8.96 23.65 -8.22
C ALA A 167 -10.13 24.13 -9.11
N ASP A 168 -10.67 25.31 -8.79
CA ASP A 168 -11.75 25.98 -9.53
C ASP A 168 -11.33 26.43 -10.94
#